data_AF-A0A961IMI1-F1
#
_entry.id   AF-A0A961IMI1-F1
#
_cell.length_a   1.000
_cell.length_b   1.000
_cell.length_c   1.000
_cell.angle_alpha   90.00
_cell.angle_beta   90.00
_cell.angle_gamma   90.00
#
_symmetry.space_group_name_H-M   'P 1'
#
loop_
_entity.id
_entity.type
_entity.pdbx_description
1 polymer ?
#
loop_
_entity_poly.entity_id
_entity_poly.type
_entity_poly.pdbx_seq_one_letter_code
_entity_poly.pdbx_strand_id
1 'polypeptide(L)'
;MMTTLLWILIAIAVVSLVSLLLSRLSGLTNLLAIVLLVLVVTFYLVFTEFRTTQGAFVFLKFLTLAFSALVVAAFRFSREPPGWTRVALYLILLFNILEAVGFEAFDISIGGTQRSSGGSVPNVLAGLALLFCQAGPAAIQRNSRSHVHYDLGVLWIVLYVLWNFTFVYGTNPPDRPTGEYSGVAVIHLVVPLLLMGRRGLLFAEMRLYSLFLVMAILLVVPFAPFVRATPEWYARTIADGLGWLNLVLALVLIVRQAYTHGHVGQNASALQVVLRSFRGARRRLP
;
A
#
# COMPACT_ATOMS: atom_id res chain seq x y z
N MET A 1 3.06 28.52 -2.54
CA MET A 1 2.16 27.57 -1.84
C MET A 1 0.84 27.31 -2.57
N MET A 2 0.10 28.34 -3.03
CA MET A 2 -1.21 28.16 -3.71
C MET A 2 -1.18 27.21 -4.92
N THR A 3 -0.10 27.23 -5.71
CA THR A 3 0.07 26.33 -6.87
C THR A 3 0.34 24.87 -6.51
N THR A 4 0.95 24.58 -5.35
CA THR A 4 1.23 23.20 -4.90
C THR A 4 -0.05 22.54 -4.38
N LEU A 5 -0.82 23.25 -3.56
CA LEU A 5 -2.08 22.75 -3.01
C LEU A 5 -3.08 22.45 -4.13
N LEU A 6 -3.24 23.39 -5.08
CA LEU A 6 -4.12 23.20 -6.23
C LEU A 6 -3.75 21.95 -7.04
N TRP A 7 -2.45 21.71 -7.26
CA TRP A 7 -2.00 20.52 -7.97
C TRP A 7 -2.31 19.23 -7.21
N ILE A 8 -2.04 19.18 -5.89
CA ILE A 8 -2.37 18.01 -5.06
C ILE A 8 -3.86 17.69 -5.18
N LEU A 9 -4.72 18.71 -5.13
CA LEU A 9 -6.16 18.54 -5.29
C LEU A 9 -6.54 17.99 -6.68
N ILE A 10 -5.92 18.49 -7.75
CA ILE A 10 -6.14 17.97 -9.12
C ILE A 10 -5.70 16.50 -9.22
N ALA A 11 -4.52 16.16 -8.70
CA ALA A 11 -4.00 14.80 -8.75
C ALA A 11 -4.86 13.82 -7.93
N ILE A 12 -5.32 14.23 -6.75
CA ILE A 12 -6.30 13.47 -5.96
C ILE A 12 -7.57 13.23 -6.78
N ALA A 13 -8.10 14.27 -7.45
CA ALA A 13 -9.31 14.14 -8.25
C ALA A 13 -9.12 13.17 -9.43
N VAL A 14 -8.02 13.28 -10.18
CA VAL A 14 -7.70 12.39 -11.31
C VAL A 14 -7.50 10.95 -10.86
N VAL A 15 -6.65 10.73 -9.85
CA VAL A 15 -6.38 9.38 -9.33
C VAL A 15 -7.64 8.77 -8.73
N SER A 16 -8.49 9.56 -8.07
CA SER A 16 -9.79 9.11 -7.57
C SER A 16 -10.71 8.67 -8.70
N LEU A 17 -10.84 9.50 -9.74
CA LEU A 17 -11.69 9.19 -10.90
C LEU A 17 -11.24 7.91 -11.59
N VAL A 18 -9.95 7.77 -11.88
CA VAL A 18 -9.41 6.57 -12.54
C VAL A 18 -9.55 5.34 -11.65
N SER A 19 -9.27 5.44 -10.35
CA SER A 19 -9.44 4.32 -9.41
C SER A 19 -10.90 3.87 -9.35
N LEU A 20 -11.84 4.82 -9.31
CA LEU A 20 -13.27 4.54 -9.38
C LEU A 20 -13.68 3.88 -10.70
N LEU A 21 -13.17 4.36 -11.84
CA LEU A 21 -13.43 3.78 -13.15
C LEU A 21 -12.91 2.34 -13.22
N LEU A 22 -11.65 2.09 -12.84
CA LEU A 22 -11.05 0.75 -12.77
C LEU A 22 -11.88 -0.18 -11.88
N SER A 23 -12.35 0.33 -10.73
CA SER A 23 -13.22 -0.41 -9.82
C SER A 23 -14.63 -0.68 -10.37
N ARG A 24 -15.02 -0.12 -11.50
CA ARG A 24 -16.32 -0.35 -12.15
C ARG A 24 -16.24 -1.15 -13.44
N LEU A 25 -15.03 -1.44 -13.94
CA LEU A 25 -14.84 -2.19 -15.17
C LEU A 25 -15.35 -3.63 -15.06
N SER A 26 -15.72 -4.22 -16.21
CA SER A 26 -15.94 -5.66 -16.33
C SER A 26 -14.61 -6.42 -16.18
N GLY A 27 -14.67 -7.73 -15.92
CA GLY A 27 -13.45 -8.53 -15.71
C GLY A 27 -12.47 -8.49 -16.88
N LEU A 28 -12.98 -8.65 -18.11
CA LEU A 28 -12.16 -8.57 -19.32
C LEU A 28 -11.60 -7.15 -19.50
N THR A 29 -12.42 -6.11 -19.34
CA THR A 29 -11.98 -4.73 -19.52
C THR A 29 -10.94 -4.33 -18.46
N ASN A 30 -11.11 -4.77 -17.21
CA ASN A 30 -10.15 -4.52 -16.14
C ASN A 30 -8.81 -5.22 -16.42
N LEU A 31 -8.85 -6.48 -16.86
CA LEU A 31 -7.66 -7.22 -17.27
C LEU A 31 -6.93 -6.51 -18.41
N LEU A 32 -7.65 -6.14 -19.48
CA LEU A 32 -7.07 -5.43 -20.62
C LEU A 32 -6.47 -4.09 -20.20
N ALA A 33 -7.12 -3.34 -19.31
CA ALA A 33 -6.61 -2.07 -18.80
C ALA A 33 -5.31 -2.26 -18.01
N ILE A 34 -5.23 -3.26 -17.13
CA ILE A 34 -4.01 -3.55 -16.35
C ILE A 34 -2.87 -3.97 -17.28
N VAL A 35 -3.12 -4.92 -18.20
CA VAL A 35 -2.10 -5.39 -19.15
C VAL A 35 -1.62 -4.27 -20.05
N LEU A 36 -2.54 -3.47 -20.60
CA LEU A 36 -2.20 -2.33 -21.44
C LEU A 36 -1.33 -1.33 -20.69
N LEU A 37 -1.67 -0.99 -19.44
CA LEU A 37 -0.86 -0.06 -18.65
C LEU A 37 0.55 -0.60 -18.39
N VAL A 38 0.67 -1.89 -18.05
CA VAL A 38 1.98 -2.54 -17.89
C VAL A 38 2.80 -2.49 -19.18
N LEU A 39 2.18 -2.77 -20.33
CA LEU A 39 2.86 -2.71 -21.63
C LEU A 39 3.31 -1.29 -21.98
N VAL A 40 2.45 -0.29 -21.78
CA VAL A 40 2.79 1.13 -22.04
C VAL A 40 3.95 1.59 -21.16
N VAL A 41 3.91 1.30 -19.85
CA VAL A 41 4.99 1.64 -18.92
C VAL A 41 6.28 0.91 -19.30
N THR A 42 6.21 -0.39 -19.56
CA THR A 42 7.40 -1.19 -19.92
C THR A 42 8.00 -0.70 -21.24
N PHE A 43 7.18 -0.44 -22.25
CA PHE A 43 7.62 0.12 -23.53
C PHE A 43 8.34 1.45 -23.29
N TYR A 44 7.71 2.39 -22.58
CA TYR A 44 8.34 3.67 -22.24
C TYR A 44 9.71 3.50 -21.57
N LEU A 45 9.82 2.58 -20.61
CA LEU A 45 11.07 2.31 -19.88
C LEU A 45 12.15 1.64 -20.73
N VAL A 46 11.79 0.88 -21.78
CA VAL A 46 12.78 0.33 -22.73
C VAL A 46 13.42 1.44 -23.56
N PHE A 47 12.68 2.50 -23.85
CA PHE A 47 13.14 3.62 -24.68
C PHE A 47 13.70 4.81 -23.88
N THR A 48 13.60 4.78 -22.55
CA THR A 48 14.16 5.80 -21.65
C THR A 48 15.24 5.17 -20.78
N GLU A 49 16.37 5.85 -20.58
CA GLU A 49 17.53 5.25 -19.91
C GLU A 49 17.23 4.87 -18.44
N PHE A 50 16.87 3.60 -18.23
CA PHE A 50 16.64 3.02 -16.92
C PHE A 50 17.96 2.72 -16.22
N ARG A 51 18.59 3.74 -15.60
CA ARG A 51 19.94 3.56 -15.01
C ARG A 51 20.06 3.94 -13.53
N THR A 52 18.97 4.31 -12.84
CA THR A 52 19.04 4.63 -11.40
C THR A 52 18.49 3.48 -10.53
N THR A 53 19.13 3.22 -9.39
CA THR A 53 18.66 2.23 -8.40
C THR A 53 17.23 2.53 -7.90
N GLN A 54 16.86 3.81 -7.87
CA GLN A 54 15.52 4.26 -7.51
C GLN A 54 14.47 3.84 -8.57
N GLY A 55 14.80 3.94 -9.86
CA GLY A 55 13.94 3.45 -10.94
C GLY A 55 13.68 1.95 -10.85
N ALA A 56 14.70 1.16 -10.48
CA ALA A 56 14.59 -0.28 -10.24
C ALA A 56 13.59 -0.61 -9.13
N PHE A 57 13.67 0.09 -7.99
CA PHE A 57 12.74 -0.11 -6.87
C PHE A 57 11.29 0.23 -7.27
N VAL A 58 11.07 1.40 -7.89
CA VAL A 58 9.72 1.82 -8.31
C VAL A 58 9.14 0.87 -9.34
N PHE A 59 9.96 0.34 -10.26
CA PHE A 59 9.52 -0.62 -11.26
C PHE A 59 9.12 -1.98 -10.65
N LEU A 60 9.94 -2.53 -9.75
CA LEU A 60 9.59 -3.75 -9.03
C LEU A 60 8.29 -3.58 -8.25
N LYS A 61 8.13 -2.43 -7.57
CA LYS A 61 6.90 -2.09 -6.87
C LYS A 61 5.69 -2.04 -7.82
N PHE A 62 5.85 -1.40 -8.97
CA PHE A 62 4.82 -1.35 -10.01
C PHE A 62 4.39 -2.74 -10.48
N LEU A 63 5.35 -3.64 -10.73
CA LEU A 63 5.05 -5.03 -11.11
C LEU A 63 4.33 -5.79 -9.98
N THR A 64 4.75 -5.63 -8.73
CA THR A 64 4.04 -6.24 -7.59
C THR A 64 2.59 -5.75 -7.48
N LEU A 65 2.35 -4.46 -7.72
CA LEU A 65 1.01 -3.88 -7.71
C LEU A 65 0.17 -4.34 -8.91
N ALA A 66 0.76 -4.47 -10.10
CA ALA A 66 0.10 -5.04 -11.27
C ALA A 66 -0.35 -6.47 -10.99
N PHE A 67 0.56 -7.31 -10.48
CA PHE A 67 0.25 -8.68 -10.07
C PHE A 67 -0.88 -8.70 -9.02
N SER A 68 -0.81 -7.83 -8.02
CA SER A 68 -1.83 -7.71 -6.99
C SER A 68 -3.20 -7.32 -7.58
N ALA A 69 -3.24 -6.42 -8.56
CA ALA A 69 -4.45 -6.01 -9.25
C ALA A 69 -5.06 -7.17 -10.06
N LEU A 70 -4.23 -8.02 -10.66
CA LEU A 70 -4.68 -9.25 -11.33
C LEU A 70 -5.25 -10.28 -10.32
N VAL A 71 -4.63 -10.44 -9.15
CA VAL A 71 -5.16 -11.31 -8.08
C VAL A 71 -6.51 -10.78 -7.57
N VAL A 72 -6.64 -9.46 -7.40
CA VAL A 72 -7.92 -8.81 -7.05
C VAL A 72 -8.96 -9.06 -8.14
N ALA A 73 -8.61 -8.89 -9.42
CA ALA A 73 -9.51 -9.13 -10.54
C ALA A 73 -9.97 -10.60 -10.59
N ALA A 74 -9.05 -11.55 -10.41
CA ALA A 74 -9.38 -12.97 -10.30
C ALA A 74 -10.35 -13.24 -9.15
N PHE A 75 -10.08 -12.70 -7.95
CA PHE A 75 -10.97 -12.86 -6.81
C PHE A 75 -12.38 -12.26 -7.05
N ARG A 76 -12.41 -11.08 -7.67
CA ARG A 76 -13.61 -10.30 -7.93
C ARG A 76 -14.51 -10.95 -8.98
N PHE A 77 -13.95 -11.29 -10.14
CA PHE A 77 -14.73 -11.68 -11.32
C PHE A 77 -14.91 -13.20 -11.49
N SER A 78 -14.22 -14.05 -10.73
CA SER A 78 -14.47 -15.50 -10.76
C SER A 78 -15.79 -15.86 -10.07
N ARG A 79 -16.62 -16.72 -10.68
CA ARG A 79 -17.86 -17.20 -10.02
C ARG A 79 -17.58 -17.78 -8.63
N GLU A 80 -16.59 -18.68 -8.57
CA GLU A 80 -16.02 -19.25 -7.35
C GLU A 80 -14.53 -18.88 -7.27
N PRO A 81 -14.16 -17.85 -6.49
CA PRO A 81 -12.76 -17.48 -6.38
C PRO A 81 -11.95 -18.62 -5.76
N PRO A 82 -10.82 -19.05 -6.38
CA PRO A 82 -9.98 -20.10 -5.84
C PRO A 82 -9.52 -19.77 -4.42
N GLY A 83 -9.51 -20.74 -3.50
CA GLY A 83 -9.18 -20.48 -2.08
C GLY A 83 -7.80 -19.80 -1.87
N TRP A 84 -6.85 -20.04 -2.77
CA TRP A 84 -5.51 -19.43 -2.72
C TRP A 84 -5.53 -17.90 -2.91
N THR A 85 -6.53 -17.35 -3.61
CA THR A 85 -6.59 -15.90 -3.90
C THR A 85 -6.71 -15.06 -2.64
N ARG A 86 -7.47 -15.50 -1.63
CA ARG A 86 -7.54 -14.83 -0.31
C ARG A 86 -6.19 -14.84 0.40
N VAL A 87 -5.49 -15.97 0.34
CA VAL A 87 -4.15 -16.11 0.91
C VAL A 87 -3.18 -15.18 0.20
N ALA A 88 -3.22 -15.12 -1.13
CA ALA A 88 -2.39 -14.21 -1.91
C ALA A 88 -2.64 -12.75 -1.55
N LEU A 89 -3.91 -12.31 -1.47
CA LEU A 89 -4.26 -10.95 -1.07
C LEU A 89 -3.77 -10.59 0.35
N TYR A 90 -3.91 -11.53 1.29
CA TYR A 90 -3.36 -11.37 2.64
C TYR A 90 -1.83 -11.22 2.62
N LEU A 91 -1.13 -12.10 1.89
CA LEU A 91 0.33 -12.10 1.79
C LEU A 91 0.86 -10.87 1.07
N ILE A 92 0.17 -10.37 0.04
CA ILE A 92 0.53 -9.13 -0.65
C ILE A 92 0.58 -7.95 0.33
N LEU A 93 -0.45 -7.78 1.16
CA LEU A 93 -0.47 -6.70 2.16
C LEU A 93 0.61 -6.93 3.23
N LEU A 94 0.75 -8.17 3.70
CA LEU A 94 1.76 -8.55 4.69
C LEU A 94 3.17 -8.21 4.20
N PHE A 95 3.53 -8.63 2.99
CA PHE A 95 4.83 -8.36 2.40
C PHE A 95 5.04 -6.87 2.11
N ASN A 96 3.99 -6.14 1.73
CA ASN A 96 4.08 -4.69 1.52
C ASN A 96 4.47 -3.95 2.80
N ILE A 97 3.92 -4.36 3.95
CA ILE A 97 4.27 -3.79 5.25
C ILE A 97 5.67 -4.26 5.68
N LEU A 98 5.98 -5.56 5.56
CA LEU A 98 7.30 -6.11 5.90
C LEU A 98 8.43 -5.46 5.11
N GLU A 99 8.23 -5.22 3.82
CA GLU A 99 9.19 -4.54 2.95
C GLU A 99 9.52 -3.14 3.48
N ALA A 100 8.50 -2.35 3.81
CA ALA A 100 8.70 -0.99 4.34
C ALA A 100 9.31 -1.01 5.76
N VAL A 101 8.88 -1.92 6.64
CA VAL A 101 9.51 -2.12 7.96
C VAL A 101 10.99 -2.52 7.79
N GLY A 102 11.28 -3.44 6.88
CA GLY A 102 12.64 -3.90 6.60
C GLY A 102 13.54 -2.80 6.05
N PHE A 103 13.01 -1.97 5.15
CA PHE A 103 13.71 -0.80 4.62
C PHE A 103 14.03 0.21 5.73
N GLU A 104 13.04 0.52 6.58
CA GLU A 104 13.23 1.48 7.66
C GLU A 104 14.19 0.97 8.75
N ALA A 105 14.12 -0.32 9.08
CA ALA A 105 15.06 -0.97 9.99
C ALA A 105 16.49 -1.01 9.41
N PHE A 106 16.62 -1.30 8.11
CA PHE A 106 17.89 -1.24 7.41
C PHE A 106 18.48 0.17 7.50
N ASP A 107 17.71 1.21 7.16
CA ASP A 107 18.14 2.62 7.26
C ASP A 107 18.62 2.99 8.67
N ILE A 108 17.94 2.54 9.73
CA ILE A 108 18.40 2.73 11.13
C ILE A 108 19.77 2.08 11.35
N SER A 109 19.99 0.87 10.83
CA SER A 109 21.25 0.12 11.01
C SER A 109 22.44 0.67 10.23
N ILE A 110 22.21 1.24 9.05
CA ILE A 110 23.27 1.75 8.16
C ILE A 110 23.48 3.27 8.30
N GLY A 111 22.66 3.95 9.10
CA GLY A 111 22.72 5.39 9.35
C GLY A 111 24.01 5.81 10.07
N GLY A 112 25.05 6.08 9.29
CA GLY A 112 26.31 6.71 9.71
C GLY A 112 26.43 8.16 9.24
N THR A 113 27.56 8.82 9.53
CA THR A 113 27.81 10.26 9.24
C THR A 113 27.67 10.67 7.76
N GLN A 114 27.69 9.72 6.82
CA GLN A 114 27.59 9.97 5.37
C GLN A 114 26.20 9.70 4.77
N ARG A 115 25.30 9.04 5.50
CA ARG A 115 23.89 8.85 5.12
C ARG A 115 23.02 9.37 6.26
N SER A 116 22.61 10.61 6.14
CA SER A 116 21.57 11.26 6.93
C SER A 116 20.18 10.66 6.65
N SER A 117 20.00 9.33 6.66
CA SER A 117 18.66 8.70 6.66
C SER A 117 18.37 8.15 8.06
N GLY A 118 17.17 8.26 8.63
CA GLY A 118 15.84 8.52 8.03
C GLY A 118 14.80 7.50 8.51
N GLY A 119 15.19 6.47 9.26
CA GLY A 119 14.26 5.54 9.88
C GLY A 119 13.87 5.94 11.31
N SER A 120 12.66 5.57 11.70
CA SER A 120 12.10 5.82 13.03
C SER A 120 11.85 4.49 13.74
N VAL A 121 12.59 4.24 14.84
CA VAL A 121 12.35 3.06 15.69
C VAL A 121 10.88 2.98 16.14
N PRO A 122 10.24 4.07 16.62
CA PRO A 122 8.81 4.05 16.91
C PRO A 122 7.94 3.63 15.72
N ASN A 123 8.26 4.09 14.50
CA ASN A 123 7.50 3.76 13.30
C ASN A 123 7.70 2.29 12.87
N VAL A 124 8.92 1.76 12.98
CA VAL A 124 9.21 0.32 12.78
C VAL A 124 8.36 -0.54 13.72
N LEU A 125 8.34 -0.20 15.01
CA LEU A 125 7.55 -0.93 16.01
C LEU A 125 6.04 -0.84 15.72
N ALA A 126 5.55 0.32 15.29
CA ALA A 126 4.16 0.49 14.87
C ALA A 126 3.81 -0.37 13.64
N GLY A 127 4.74 -0.49 12.67
CA GLY A 127 4.59 -1.36 11.50
C GLY A 127 4.52 -2.84 11.88
N LEU A 128 5.37 -3.29 12.81
CA LEU A 128 5.31 -4.64 13.37
C LEU A 128 3.99 -4.91 14.10
N ALA A 129 3.52 -3.96 14.89
CA ALA A 129 2.22 -4.06 15.54
C ALA A 129 1.06 -4.16 14.53
N LEU A 130 1.09 -3.38 13.45
CA LEU A 130 0.11 -3.48 12.35
C LEU A 130 0.10 -4.87 11.72
N LEU A 131 1.28 -5.48 11.50
CA LEU A 131 1.41 -6.85 11.00
C LEU A 131 0.75 -7.87 11.95
N PHE A 132 1.01 -7.76 13.25
CA PHE A 132 0.41 -8.67 14.23
C PHE A 132 -1.10 -8.48 14.37
N CYS A 133 -1.59 -7.26 14.15
CA CYS A 133 -3.00 -6.91 14.22
C CYS A 133 -3.75 -7.05 12.89
N GLN A 134 -3.09 -7.46 11.80
CA GLN A 134 -3.71 -7.65 10.49
C GLN A 134 -4.70 -8.83 10.53
N ALA A 135 -5.93 -8.60 10.08
CA ALA A 135 -6.93 -9.66 10.02
C ALA A 135 -6.52 -10.78 9.04
N GLY A 136 -6.79 -12.04 9.37
CA GLY A 136 -6.40 -13.18 8.53
C GLY A 136 -7.14 -13.28 7.18
N PRO A 137 -6.76 -14.24 6.29
CA PRO A 137 -7.37 -14.40 4.97
C PRO A 137 -8.88 -14.63 4.96
N ALA A 138 -9.45 -15.14 6.06
CA ALA A 138 -10.89 -15.36 6.20
C ALA A 138 -11.71 -14.06 6.28
N ALA A 139 -11.07 -12.95 6.68
CA ALA A 139 -11.68 -11.62 6.68
C ALA A 139 -11.78 -10.99 5.28
N ILE A 140 -11.25 -11.66 4.25
CA ILE A 140 -11.33 -11.23 2.86
C ILE A 140 -12.55 -11.86 2.20
N GLN A 141 -13.50 -11.00 1.85
CA GLN A 141 -14.81 -11.37 1.34
C GLN A 141 -15.12 -10.64 0.04
N ARG A 142 -16.13 -11.12 -0.67
CA ARG A 142 -16.67 -10.45 -1.85
C ARG A 142 -18.08 -10.01 -1.57
N ASN A 143 -18.43 -8.77 -1.88
CA ASN A 143 -19.80 -8.28 -1.71
C ASN A 143 -20.70 -8.59 -2.92
N SER A 144 -21.98 -8.22 -2.83
CA SER A 144 -22.98 -8.41 -3.90
C SER A 144 -22.69 -7.65 -5.21
N ARG A 145 -21.76 -6.69 -5.19
CA ARG A 145 -21.30 -5.93 -6.35
C ARG A 145 -19.93 -6.39 -6.84
N SER A 146 -19.49 -7.56 -6.38
CA SER A 146 -18.20 -8.16 -6.67
C SER A 146 -16.98 -7.37 -6.19
N HIS A 147 -17.14 -6.37 -5.33
CA HIS A 147 -15.99 -5.69 -4.72
C HIS A 147 -15.28 -6.59 -3.72
N VAL A 148 -13.98 -6.37 -3.57
CA VAL A 148 -13.15 -7.06 -2.59
C VAL A 148 -13.22 -6.30 -1.28
N HIS A 149 -13.65 -6.99 -0.23
CA HIS A 149 -13.84 -6.45 1.11
C HIS A 149 -12.82 -7.09 2.02
N TYR A 150 -12.00 -6.29 2.69
CA TYR A 150 -11.06 -6.79 3.68
C TYR A 150 -11.34 -6.15 5.03
N ASP A 151 -11.88 -6.93 5.97
CA ASP A 151 -12.22 -6.46 7.30
C ASP A 151 -10.99 -6.29 8.20
N LEU A 152 -10.36 -5.12 8.06
CA LEU A 152 -9.21 -4.69 8.85
C LEU A 152 -9.64 -3.85 10.08
N GLY A 153 -10.85 -3.31 10.07
CA GLY A 153 -11.30 -2.31 11.04
C GLY A 153 -10.76 -0.90 10.79
N VAL A 154 -11.56 0.12 11.10
CA VAL A 154 -11.23 1.53 10.81
C VAL A 154 -9.97 2.00 11.52
N LEU A 155 -9.75 1.58 12.78
CA LEU A 155 -8.57 1.96 13.56
C LEU A 155 -7.28 1.43 12.91
N TRP A 156 -7.28 0.18 12.43
CA TRP A 156 -6.15 -0.39 11.71
C TRP A 156 -5.86 0.40 10.43
N ILE A 157 -6.90 0.76 9.67
CA ILE A 157 -6.76 1.52 8.42
C ILE A 157 -6.17 2.91 8.67
N VAL A 158 -6.67 3.65 9.67
CA VAL A 158 -6.15 4.97 10.04
C VAL A 158 -4.69 4.88 10.45
N LEU A 159 -4.36 3.92 11.32
CA LEU A 159 -2.99 3.67 11.75
C LEU A 159 -2.09 3.30 10.56
N TYR A 160 -2.56 2.43 9.67
CA TYR A 160 -1.81 2.03 8.48
C TYR A 160 -1.55 3.18 7.52
N VAL A 161 -2.49 4.11 7.36
CA VAL A 161 -2.28 5.33 6.56
C VAL A 161 -1.27 6.25 7.23
N LEU A 162 -1.41 6.51 8.53
CA LEU A 162 -0.50 7.39 9.26
C LEU A 162 0.92 6.82 9.28
N TRP A 163 1.05 5.51 9.54
CA TRP A 163 2.30 4.76 9.50
C TRP A 163 2.97 4.84 8.12
N ASN A 164 2.22 4.59 7.06
CA ASN A 164 2.78 4.61 5.70
C ASN A 164 3.16 6.04 5.26
N PHE A 165 2.37 7.04 5.65
CA PHE A 165 2.72 8.44 5.44
C PHE A 165 4.02 8.79 6.16
N THR A 166 4.16 8.37 7.42
CA THR A 166 5.35 8.61 8.24
C THR A 166 6.58 7.95 7.63
N PHE A 167 6.44 6.72 7.14
CA PHE A 167 7.50 6.01 6.41
C PHE A 167 7.94 6.79 5.16
N VAL A 168 7.01 7.19 4.28
CA VAL A 168 7.37 7.93 3.05
C VAL A 168 7.91 9.34 3.37
N TYR A 169 7.43 9.96 4.46
CA TYR A 169 7.92 11.24 4.95
C TYR A 169 9.33 11.14 5.55
N GLY A 170 9.64 10.05 6.26
CA GLY A 170 10.89 9.84 6.99
C GLY A 170 12.05 9.27 6.18
N THR A 171 11.77 8.40 5.20
CA THR A 171 12.77 7.60 4.47
C THR A 171 13.71 8.36 3.54
N ASN A 172 13.57 9.68 3.39
CA ASN A 172 14.44 10.48 2.52
C ASN A 172 15.37 11.40 3.33
N PRO A 173 16.67 11.50 2.98
CA PRO A 173 17.59 12.41 3.64
C PRO A 173 17.17 13.87 3.51
N PRO A 174 17.29 14.70 4.56
CA PRO A 174 16.84 16.10 4.57
C PRO A 174 17.58 16.99 3.56
N ASP A 175 18.77 16.60 3.12
CA ASP A 175 19.61 17.26 2.11
C ASP A 175 19.24 16.89 0.66
N ARG A 176 18.35 15.91 0.48
CA ARG A 176 17.76 15.58 -0.83
C ARG A 176 16.36 16.19 -0.92
N PRO A 177 15.82 16.43 -2.13
CA PRO A 177 14.49 17.00 -2.30
C PRO A 177 13.38 16.04 -1.80
N THR A 178 13.22 15.98 -0.47
CA THR A 178 12.29 15.16 0.31
C THR A 178 10.82 15.40 -0.05
N GLY A 179 10.49 16.60 -0.53
CA GLY A 179 9.14 16.96 -0.92
C GLY A 179 8.65 16.32 -2.23
N GLU A 180 9.53 15.72 -3.03
CA GLU A 180 9.15 15.10 -4.31
C GLU A 180 8.13 13.95 -4.13
N TYR A 181 8.24 13.20 -3.03
CA TYR A 181 7.40 12.02 -2.78
C TYR A 181 6.29 12.25 -1.75
N SER A 182 6.35 13.29 -0.91
CA SER A 182 5.33 13.54 0.12
C SER A 182 3.97 13.91 -0.47
N GLY A 183 3.92 14.71 -1.54
CA GLY A 183 2.70 14.98 -2.29
C GLY A 183 2.10 13.71 -2.91
N VAL A 184 2.96 12.84 -3.43
CA VAL A 184 2.57 11.53 -3.98
C VAL A 184 2.10 10.57 -2.88
N ALA A 185 2.70 10.65 -1.69
CA ALA A 185 2.27 9.95 -0.49
C ALA A 185 0.85 10.36 -0.10
N VAL A 186 0.61 11.67 -0.04
CA VAL A 186 -0.73 12.23 0.24
C VAL A 186 -1.73 11.73 -0.79
N ILE A 187 -1.40 11.77 -2.09
CA ILE A 187 -2.35 11.33 -3.13
C ILE A 187 -2.74 9.87 -2.95
N HIS A 188 -1.79 8.94 -2.91
CA HIS A 188 -2.14 7.52 -2.88
C HIS A 188 -2.73 7.05 -1.53
N LEU A 189 -2.56 7.81 -0.45
CA LEU A 189 -3.08 7.51 0.88
C LEU A 189 -4.43 8.20 1.17
N VAL A 190 -4.59 9.46 0.78
CA VAL A 190 -5.84 10.22 0.98
C VAL A 190 -6.91 9.77 0.01
N VAL A 191 -6.58 9.48 -1.25
CA VAL A 191 -7.56 8.98 -2.24
C VAL A 191 -8.34 7.77 -1.70
N PRO A 192 -7.72 6.67 -1.26
CA PRO A 192 -8.47 5.51 -0.77
C PRO A 192 -9.22 5.81 0.53
N LEU A 193 -8.74 6.72 1.39
CA LEU A 193 -9.48 7.16 2.58
C LEU A 193 -10.77 7.92 2.21
N LEU A 194 -10.72 8.79 1.20
CA LEU A 194 -11.89 9.52 0.72
C LEU A 194 -12.86 8.57 0.00
N LEU A 195 -12.33 7.66 -0.82
CA LEU A 195 -13.13 6.73 -1.61
C LEU A 195 -13.76 5.60 -0.80
N MET A 196 -13.15 5.18 0.33
CA MET A 196 -13.74 4.15 1.19
C MET A 196 -15.00 4.66 1.94
N GLY A 197 -15.10 5.98 2.19
CA GLY A 197 -16.14 6.56 3.03
C GLY A 197 -16.22 5.88 4.40
N ARG A 198 -17.41 5.40 4.79
CA ARG A 198 -17.61 4.62 6.04
C ARG A 198 -17.33 3.12 5.89
N ARG A 199 -16.93 2.66 4.70
CA ARG A 199 -16.74 1.24 4.38
C ARG A 199 -15.26 0.92 4.37
N GLY A 200 -14.66 0.83 5.56
CA GLY A 200 -13.24 0.47 5.71
C GLY A 200 -12.84 -0.79 4.92
N LEU A 201 -13.79 -1.70 4.71
CA LEU A 201 -13.65 -2.90 3.90
C LEU A 201 -13.19 -2.64 2.45
N LEU A 202 -13.54 -1.50 1.85
CA LEU A 202 -13.19 -1.12 0.47
C LEU A 202 -11.79 -0.49 0.35
N PHE A 203 -11.18 -0.14 1.48
CA PHE A 203 -9.92 0.60 1.50
C PHE A 203 -8.81 -0.13 0.75
N ALA A 204 -8.69 -1.45 0.93
CA ALA A 204 -7.62 -2.25 0.32
C ALA A 204 -7.70 -2.26 -1.23
N GLU A 205 -8.90 -2.43 -1.80
CA GLU A 205 -9.11 -2.40 -3.26
C GLU A 205 -8.80 -1.01 -3.82
N MET A 206 -9.31 0.05 -3.19
CA MET A 206 -9.08 1.43 -3.64
C MET A 206 -7.61 1.83 -3.53
N ARG A 207 -6.94 1.43 -2.44
CA ARG A 207 -5.52 1.69 -2.21
C ARG A 207 -4.65 0.99 -3.25
N LEU A 208 -5.01 -0.24 -3.63
CA LEU A 208 -4.29 -0.97 -4.64
C LEU A 208 -4.33 -0.23 -5.99
N TYR A 209 -5.51 0.17 -6.45
CA TYR A 209 -5.63 0.89 -7.72
C TYR A 209 -5.00 2.28 -7.68
N SER A 210 -5.16 3.04 -6.59
CA SER A 210 -4.53 4.35 -6.45
C SER A 210 -3.01 4.25 -6.46
N LEU A 211 -2.45 3.31 -5.71
CA LEU A 211 -1.01 3.10 -5.62
C LEU A 211 -0.43 2.55 -6.92
N PHE A 212 -1.13 1.63 -7.59
CA PHE A 212 -0.75 1.12 -8.92
C PHE A 212 -0.62 2.26 -9.94
N LEU A 213 -1.62 3.13 -10.01
CA LEU A 213 -1.61 4.29 -10.90
C LEU A 213 -0.49 5.28 -10.54
N VAL A 214 -0.30 5.54 -9.25
CA VAL A 214 0.73 6.45 -8.77
C VAL A 214 2.12 5.94 -9.12
N MET A 215 2.41 4.64 -8.96
CA MET A 215 3.69 4.06 -9.36
C MET A 215 3.90 4.12 -10.88
N ALA A 216 2.85 3.95 -11.69
CA ALA A 216 2.93 4.14 -13.13
C ALA A 216 3.31 5.58 -13.49
N ILE A 217 2.70 6.58 -12.83
CA ILE A 217 3.01 7.99 -13.03
C ILE A 217 4.46 8.29 -12.64
N LEU A 218 4.94 7.77 -11.50
CA LEU A 218 6.33 7.94 -11.08
C LEU A 218 7.36 7.38 -12.06
N LEU A 219 7.00 6.34 -12.84
CA LEU A 219 7.88 5.75 -13.84
C LEU A 219 7.90 6.53 -15.15
N VAL A 220 6.76 7.10 -15.56
CA VAL A 220 6.61 7.73 -16.88
C VAL A 220 6.83 9.24 -16.84
N VAL A 221 6.45 9.89 -15.74
CA VAL A 221 6.53 11.34 -15.58
C VAL A 221 7.04 11.67 -14.16
N PRO A 222 8.33 11.42 -13.86
CA PRO A 222 8.94 11.69 -12.54
C PRO A 222 9.21 13.19 -12.31
N PHE A 223 8.44 14.08 -12.93
CA PHE A 223 8.70 15.52 -12.94
C PHE A 223 7.47 16.31 -12.50
N ALA A 224 7.68 17.60 -12.24
CA ALA A 224 6.59 18.52 -11.95
C ALA A 224 5.54 18.52 -13.10
N PRO A 225 4.25 18.67 -12.77
CA PRO A 225 3.75 18.91 -11.42
C PRO A 225 3.52 17.63 -10.62
N PHE A 226 3.64 16.44 -11.23
CA PHE A 226 3.29 15.14 -10.63
C PHE A 226 4.19 14.71 -9.47
N VAL A 227 5.45 15.10 -9.57
CA VAL A 227 6.49 14.92 -8.56
C VAL A 227 7.07 16.31 -8.33
N ARG A 228 6.54 17.03 -7.32
CA ARG A 228 6.96 18.41 -7.04
C ARG A 228 7.87 18.45 -5.82
N ALA A 229 9.15 18.73 -6.05
CA ALA A 229 10.09 19.01 -4.98
C ALA A 229 9.59 20.15 -4.09
N THR A 230 9.48 19.88 -2.80
CA THR A 230 9.17 20.87 -1.77
C THR A 230 10.20 20.72 -0.65
N PRO A 231 11.38 21.35 -0.79
CA PRO A 231 12.51 21.15 0.12
C PRO A 231 12.20 21.56 1.58
N GLU A 232 11.21 22.43 1.81
CA GLU A 232 10.77 22.87 3.14
C GLU A 232 9.68 21.96 3.76
N TRP A 233 9.28 20.87 3.09
CA TRP A 233 8.18 20.02 3.57
C TRP A 233 8.61 19.09 4.72
N TYR A 234 9.90 18.83 4.85
CA TYR A 234 10.45 17.92 5.86
C TYR A 234 10.95 18.66 7.10
N ALA A 235 10.48 18.22 8.28
CA ALA A 235 11.05 18.55 9.57
C ALA A 235 11.21 17.27 10.38
N ARG A 236 12.43 17.01 10.87
CA ARG A 236 12.74 15.80 11.65
C ARG A 236 11.87 15.68 12.90
N THR A 237 11.59 16.80 13.57
CA THR A 237 10.70 16.86 14.74
C THR A 237 9.28 16.39 14.42
N ILE A 238 8.78 16.66 13.21
CA ILE A 238 7.48 16.17 12.74
C ILE A 238 7.55 14.67 12.49
N ALA A 239 8.60 14.18 11.82
CA ALA A 239 8.79 12.75 11.56
C ALA A 239 8.85 11.94 12.87
N ASP A 240 9.62 12.42 13.85
CA ASP A 240 9.75 11.78 15.16
C ASP A 240 8.42 11.80 15.93
N GLY A 241 7.73 12.95 15.94
CA GLY A 241 6.41 13.08 16.56
C GLY A 241 5.36 12.14 15.95
N LEU A 242 5.35 12.01 14.62
CA LEU A 242 4.48 11.07 13.91
C LEU A 242 4.83 9.62 14.23
N GLY A 243 6.12 9.27 14.32
CA GLY A 243 6.57 7.94 14.72
C GLY A 243 6.07 7.55 16.11
N TRP A 244 6.20 8.43 17.10
CA TRP A 244 5.68 8.20 18.46
C TRP A 244 4.16 8.11 18.50
N LEU A 245 3.46 8.98 17.76
CA LEU A 245 2.01 8.91 17.63
C LEU A 245 1.55 7.56 17.05
N ASN A 246 2.22 7.07 16.00
CA ASN A 246 1.95 5.75 15.42
C ASN A 246 2.13 4.65 16.45
N LEU A 247 3.21 4.68 17.24
CA LEU A 247 3.45 3.66 18.26
C LEU A 247 2.36 3.67 19.34
N VAL A 248 1.95 4.83 19.83
CA VAL A 248 0.86 4.94 20.83
C VAL A 248 -0.44 4.37 20.27
N LEU A 249 -0.81 4.75 19.04
CA LEU A 249 -2.02 4.23 18.38
C LEU A 249 -1.95 2.72 18.13
N ALA A 250 -0.77 2.20 17.80
CA ALA A 250 -0.54 0.77 17.63
C ALA A 250 -0.72 0.01 18.95
N LEU A 251 -0.21 0.53 20.07
CA LEU A 251 -0.43 -0.05 21.39
C LEU A 251 -1.92 -0.05 21.77
N VAL A 252 -2.64 1.04 21.49
CA VAL A 252 -4.10 1.11 21.68
C VAL A 252 -4.82 0.04 20.85
N LEU A 253 -4.41 -0.16 19.59
CA LEU A 253 -4.97 -1.19 18.73
C LEU A 253 -4.75 -2.60 19.29
N ILE A 254 -3.53 -2.91 19.74
CA ILE A 254 -3.19 -4.20 20.37
C ILE A 254 -4.06 -4.44 21.60
N VAL A 255 -4.13 -3.47 22.51
CA VAL A 255 -4.92 -3.55 23.74
C VAL A 255 -6.40 -3.79 23.41
N ARG A 256 -6.95 -3.02 22.47
CA ARG A 256 -8.34 -3.17 22.04
C ARG A 256 -8.60 -4.57 21.47
N GLN A 257 -7.73 -5.08 20.61
CA GLN A 257 -7.89 -6.42 20.04
C GLN A 257 -7.82 -7.51 21.12
N ALA A 258 -6.91 -7.37 22.09
CA ALA A 258 -6.81 -8.31 23.21
C ALA A 258 -8.12 -8.35 24.04
N TYR A 259 -8.69 -7.19 24.36
CA TYR A 259 -9.97 -7.11 25.10
C TYR A 259 -11.17 -7.62 24.29
N THR A 260 -11.22 -7.35 22.98
CA THR A 260 -12.39 -7.68 22.15
C THR A 260 -12.42 -9.16 21.75
N HIS A 261 -11.27 -9.80 21.59
CA HIS A 261 -11.19 -11.16 21.04
C HIS A 261 -10.70 -12.23 22.01
N GLY A 262 -10.33 -11.90 23.25
CA GLY A 262 -10.01 -12.86 24.32
C GLY A 262 -8.74 -13.70 24.09
N HIS A 263 -8.28 -13.90 22.85
CA HIS A 263 -7.05 -14.59 22.47
C HIS A 263 -6.40 -13.89 21.27
N VAL A 264 -5.16 -13.45 21.48
CA VAL A 264 -4.22 -13.07 20.42
C VAL A 264 -3.89 -14.34 19.62
N GLY A 265 -4.72 -14.68 18.62
CA GLY A 265 -4.62 -15.97 17.92
C GLY A 265 -5.05 -15.98 16.45
N GLN A 266 -5.41 -14.83 15.87
CA GLN A 266 -5.86 -14.79 14.48
C GLN A 266 -4.75 -15.16 13.48
N ASN A 267 -3.47 -14.88 13.79
CA ASN A 267 -2.34 -15.29 12.94
C ASN A 267 -2.05 -16.81 12.98
N ALA A 268 -2.28 -17.48 14.11
CA ALA A 268 -2.22 -18.94 14.18
C ALA A 268 -3.32 -19.59 13.31
N SER A 269 -4.50 -18.96 13.26
CA SER A 269 -5.58 -19.37 12.36
C SER A 269 -5.24 -19.15 10.88
N ALA A 270 -4.49 -18.09 10.56
CA ALA A 270 -4.05 -17.81 9.20
C ALA A 270 -3.13 -18.92 8.66
N LEU A 271 -2.16 -19.40 9.45
CA LEU A 271 -1.29 -20.53 9.05
C LEU A 271 -2.10 -21.80 8.79
N GLN A 272 -3.10 -22.10 9.63
CA GLN A 272 -3.98 -23.25 9.43
C GLN A 272 -4.85 -23.10 8.18
N VAL A 273 -5.36 -21.90 7.89
CA VAL A 273 -6.13 -21.59 6.67
C VAL A 273 -5.25 -21.73 5.43
N VAL A 274 -4.01 -21.26 5.47
CA VAL A 274 -3.01 -21.43 4.40
C VAL A 274 -2.78 -22.92 4.13
N LEU A 275 -2.47 -23.70 5.17
CA LEU A 275 -2.22 -25.13 5.05
C LEU A 275 -3.44 -25.91 4.53
N ARG A 276 -4.65 -25.55 4.97
CA ARG A 276 -5.90 -26.16 4.46
C ARG A 276 -6.17 -25.80 3.00
N SER A 277 -5.89 -24.57 2.59
CA SER A 277 -6.08 -24.11 1.20
C SER A 277 -5.18 -24.85 0.22
N PHE A 278 -3.93 -25.12 0.61
CA PHE A 278 -3.02 -25.95 -0.20
C PHE A 278 -3.43 -27.43 -0.27
N ARG A 279 -3.96 -27.99 0.83
CA ARG A 279 -4.48 -29.37 0.84
C ARG A 279 -5.73 -29.55 -0.03
N GLY A 280 -6.63 -28.57 -0.03
CA GLY A 280 -7.84 -28.57 -0.86
C GLY A 280 -7.53 -28.50 -2.36
N ALA A 281 -6.49 -27.77 -2.76
CA ALA A 281 -6.05 -27.67 -4.15
C ALA A 281 -5.52 -29.01 -4.70
N ARG A 282 -4.82 -29.81 -3.88
CA ARG A 282 -4.31 -31.14 -4.29
C ARG A 282 -5.39 -32.19 -4.57
N ARG A 283 -6.59 -32.05 -3.98
CA ARG A 283 -7.68 -33.02 -4.16
C ARG A 283 -8.56 -32.77 -5.39
N ARG A 284 -8.31 -31.69 -6.14
CA ARG A 284 -9.09 -31.29 -7.32
C ARG A 284 -8.31 -31.35 -8.64
N LEU A 285 -7.10 -31.93 -8.62
CA LEU A 285 -6.36 -32.25 -9.83
C LEU A 285 -6.78 -33.66 -10.26
N PRO A 286 -7.28 -33.85 -11.50
CA PRO A 286 -7.66 -35.16 -12.02
C PRO A 286 -6.47 -36.11 -12.13
#